data_AF-A0A430AJM9-F1
#
_entry.id   AF-A0A430AJM9-F1
#
_cell.length_a   1.000
_cell.length_b   1.000
_cell.length_c   1.000
_cell.angle_alpha   90.00
_cell.angle_beta   90.00
_cell.angle_gamma   90.00
#
_symmetry.space_group_name_H-M   'P 1'
#
loop_
_entity.id
_entity.type
_entity.pdbx_description
1 polymer ?
#
loop_
_entity_poly.entity_id
_entity_poly.type
_entity_poly.pdbx_seq_one_letter_code
_entity_poly.pdbx_strand_id
1 'polypeptide(L)'
;MRTLLLIGFGIVLVVIVYALLFAFVSTLQKFTINSWRKRANKLSDKKLLKNRDFYGLQRKRKWMAIFLNGIFYKSYLKQQEELYQIFREEAKKRGL
;
A
#
# COMPACT_ATOMS: atom_id res chain seq x y z
N MET A 1 39.77 -15.35 7.42
CA MET A 1 39.01 -14.53 8.40
C MET A 1 38.58 -13.17 7.85
N ARG A 2 39.51 -12.32 7.36
CA ARG A 2 39.18 -10.97 6.84
C ARG A 2 38.12 -10.94 5.74
N THR A 3 38.15 -11.87 4.78
CA THR A 3 37.16 -11.99 3.70
C THR A 3 35.77 -12.38 4.19
N LEU A 4 35.68 -13.33 5.13
CA LEU A 4 34.41 -13.74 5.74
C LEU A 4 33.77 -12.62 6.57
N LEU A 5 34.58 -11.82 7.27
CA LEU A 5 34.12 -10.64 8.00
C LEU A 5 33.56 -9.56 7.06
N LEU A 6 34.22 -9.32 5.92
CA LEU A 6 33.74 -8.37 4.91
C LEU A 6 32.43 -8.82 4.25
N ILE A 7 32.29 -10.12 3.96
CA ILE A 7 31.05 -10.70 3.43
C ILE A 7 29.92 -10.56 4.47
N GLY A 8 30.20 -10.91 5.73
CA GLY A 8 29.23 -10.75 6.82
C GLY A 8 28.76 -9.31 6.99
N PHE A 9 29.70 -8.35 6.96
CA PHE A 9 29.38 -6.93 7.02
C PHE A 9 28.53 -6.47 5.82
N GLY A 10 28.83 -6.94 4.62
CA GLY A 10 28.05 -6.65 3.41
C GLY A 10 26.60 -7.13 3.52
N ILE A 11 26.38 -8.34 4.04
CA ILE A 11 25.03 -8.88 4.27
C ILE A 11 24.26 -8.03 5.28
N VAL A 12 24.91 -7.66 6.39
CA VAL A 12 24.28 -6.81 7.42
C VAL A 12 23.88 -5.45 6.85
N LEU A 13 24.76 -4.83 6.04
CA LEU A 13 24.48 -3.54 5.42
C LEU A 13 23.30 -3.61 4.45
N VAL A 14 23.20 -4.68 3.64
CA VAL A 14 22.05 -4.92 2.76
C VAL A 14 20.75 -5.08 3.56
N VAL A 15 20.78 -5.82 4.67
CA VAL A 15 19.61 -6.00 5.55
C VAL A 15 19.16 -4.67 6.15
N ILE A 16 20.10 -3.82 6.60
CA ILE A 16 19.79 -2.50 7.16
C ILE A 16 19.15 -1.61 6.10
N VAL A 17 19.74 -1.54 4.89
CA VAL A 17 19.19 -0.75 3.79
C VAL A 17 17.78 -1.22 3.42
N TYR A 18 17.57 -2.54 3.35
CA TYR A 18 16.26 -3.11 3.08
C TYR A 18 15.23 -2.76 4.16
N ALA A 19 15.61 -2.82 5.43
CA ALA A 19 14.73 -2.43 6.54
C ALA A 19 14.35 -0.94 6.50
N LEU A 20 15.30 -0.06 6.16
CA LEU A 20 15.05 1.36 5.99
C LEU A 20 14.08 1.64 4.82
N LEU A 21 14.28 0.98 3.67
CA LEU A 21 13.36 1.10 2.54
C LEU A 21 11.96 0.63 2.89
N PHE A 22 11.84 -0.49 3.63
CA PHE A 22 10.54 -0.98 4.08
C PHE A 22 9.85 0.02 5.03
N ALA A 23 10.58 0.58 5.99
CA ALA A 23 10.06 1.60 6.91
C ALA A 23 9.61 2.86 6.15
N PHE A 24 10.39 3.31 5.17
CA PHE A 24 10.06 4.44 4.32
C PHE A 24 8.77 4.21 3.52
N VAL A 25 8.65 3.07 2.83
CA VAL A 25 7.44 2.70 2.07
C VAL A 25 6.22 2.63 2.99
N SER A 26 6.35 2.07 4.18
CA SER A 26 5.24 1.99 5.15
C SER A 26 4.74 3.37 5.58
N THR A 27 5.65 4.35 5.69
CA THR A 27 5.34 5.73 6.05
C THR A 27 4.62 6.44 4.91
N LEU A 28 5.11 6.26 3.68
CA LEU A 28 4.47 6.77 2.47
C LEU A 28 3.04 6.25 2.31
N GLN A 29 2.83 4.95 2.55
CA GLN A 29 1.48 4.36 2.48
C GLN A 29 0.51 5.05 3.43
N LYS A 30 0.90 5.25 4.70
CA LYS A 30 0.08 5.97 5.69
C LYS A 30 -0.23 7.40 5.24
N PHE A 31 0.77 8.10 4.71
CA PHE A 31 0.58 9.45 4.18
C PHE A 31 -0.42 9.46 3.01
N THR A 32 -0.26 8.54 2.05
CA THR A 32 -1.17 8.38 0.92
C THR A 32 -2.59 8.09 1.37
N ILE A 33 -2.80 7.14 2.29
CA ILE A 33 -4.11 6.78 2.83
C ILE A 33 -4.77 7.97 3.53
N ASN A 34 -4.03 8.70 4.37
CA ASN A 34 -4.53 9.90 5.03
C ASN A 34 -4.88 11.01 4.04
N SER A 35 -4.08 11.18 2.98
CA SER A 35 -4.38 12.15 1.93
C SER A 35 -5.67 11.80 1.19
N TRP A 36 -5.91 10.51 0.91
CA TRP A 36 -7.14 10.04 0.28
C TRP A 36 -8.35 10.18 1.19
N ARG A 37 -8.21 9.90 2.49
CA ARG A 37 -9.27 10.13 3.48
C ARG A 37 -9.73 11.60 3.48
N LYS A 38 -8.79 12.55 3.39
CA LYS A 38 -9.09 14.00 3.28
C LYS A 38 -9.64 14.43 1.92
N ARG A 39 -9.42 13.66 0.86
CA ARG A 39 -9.89 13.97 -0.50
C ARG A 39 -11.21 13.30 -0.83
N ALA A 40 -11.52 12.17 -0.20
CA ALA A 40 -12.73 11.40 -0.46
C ALA A 40 -14.00 12.24 -0.29
N ASN A 41 -14.07 13.07 0.76
CA ASN A 41 -15.17 13.99 1.00
C ASN A 41 -15.33 15.08 -0.08
N LYS A 42 -14.29 15.41 -0.83
CA LYS A 42 -14.30 16.40 -1.92
C LYS A 42 -14.54 15.78 -3.30
N LEU A 43 -14.63 14.45 -3.40
CA LEU A 43 -14.89 13.79 -4.68
C LEU A 43 -16.36 13.94 -5.06
N SER A 44 -16.63 14.05 -6.36
CA SER A 44 -17.98 13.87 -6.89
C SER A 44 -18.41 12.41 -6.79
N ASP A 45 -19.72 12.18 -6.67
CA ASP A 45 -20.28 10.84 -6.44
C ASP A 45 -19.88 9.84 -7.54
N LYS A 46 -19.87 10.28 -8.80
CA LYS A 46 -19.38 9.48 -9.93
C LYS A 46 -17.92 9.04 -9.74
N LYS A 47 -17.05 9.94 -9.29
CA LYS A 47 -15.62 9.62 -9.05
C LYS A 47 -15.45 8.75 -7.81
N LEU A 48 -16.27 8.98 -6.78
CA LEU A 48 -16.27 8.22 -5.54
C LEU A 48 -16.61 6.74 -5.79
N LEU A 49 -17.70 6.48 -6.51
CA LEU A 49 -18.12 5.13 -6.88
C LEU A 49 -17.11 4.46 -7.82
N LYS A 50 -16.60 5.18 -8.82
CA LYS A 50 -15.55 4.66 -9.70
C LYS A 50 -14.32 4.22 -8.93
N ASN A 51 -13.86 5.02 -7.96
CA ASN A 51 -12.72 4.66 -7.12
C ASN A 51 -13.05 3.47 -6.22
N ARG A 52 -14.21 3.47 -5.55
CA ARG A 52 -14.68 2.33 -4.74
C ARG A 52 -14.62 1.03 -5.54
N ASP A 53 -15.15 1.01 -6.74
CA ASP A 53 -15.23 -0.20 -7.55
C ASP A 53 -13.84 -0.61 -8.06
N PHE A 54 -13.01 0.35 -8.47
CA PHE A 54 -11.62 0.09 -8.85
C PHE A 54 -10.83 -0.58 -7.72
N TYR A 55 -10.81 0.02 -6.52
CA TYR A 55 -10.11 -0.55 -5.36
C TYR A 55 -10.75 -1.86 -4.89
N GLY A 56 -12.07 -2.00 -5.07
CA GLY A 56 -12.83 -3.22 -4.82
C GLY A 56 -12.41 -4.40 -5.70
N LEU A 57 -12.00 -4.13 -6.94
CA LEU A 57 -11.43 -5.12 -7.85
C LEU A 57 -9.96 -5.40 -7.53
N GLN A 58 -9.15 -4.37 -7.32
CA GLN A 58 -7.71 -4.51 -7.09
C GLN A 58 -7.40 -5.35 -5.84
N ARG A 59 -8.12 -5.14 -4.73
CA ARG A 59 -7.95 -5.92 -3.49
C ARG A 59 -8.20 -7.43 -3.66
N LYS A 60 -8.94 -7.83 -4.70
CA LYS A 60 -9.24 -9.25 -5.00
C LYS A 60 -8.19 -9.89 -5.92
N ARG A 61 -7.41 -9.11 -6.66
CA ARG A 61 -6.42 -9.59 -7.64
C ARG A 61 -5.10 -10.02 -6.97
N LYS A 62 -5.17 -11.02 -6.08
CA LYS A 62 -4.02 -11.51 -5.29
C LYS A 62 -2.85 -11.97 -6.17
N TRP A 63 -3.13 -12.70 -7.25
CA TRP A 63 -2.09 -13.17 -8.18
C TRP A 63 -1.35 -12.03 -8.87
N MET A 64 -2.09 -11.01 -9.35
CA MET A 64 -1.49 -9.81 -9.92
C MET A 64 -0.65 -9.06 -8.88
N ALA A 65 -1.13 -8.97 -7.64
CA ALA A 65 -0.38 -8.34 -6.55
C ALA A 65 0.92 -9.08 -6.25
N ILE A 66 0.91 -10.42 -6.23
CA ILE A 66 2.11 -11.25 -6.03
C ILE A 66 3.11 -11.01 -7.17
N PHE A 67 2.64 -11.05 -8.42
CA PHE A 67 3.51 -10.88 -9.59
C PHE A 67 4.18 -9.50 -9.63
N LEU A 68 3.42 -8.43 -9.35
CA LEU A 68 3.91 -7.06 -9.46
C LEU A 68 4.66 -6.55 -8.23
N ASN A 69 4.33 -7.04 -7.03
CA ASN A 69 4.89 -6.52 -5.77
C ASN A 69 5.77 -7.54 -5.05
N GLY A 70 5.90 -8.77 -5.57
CA GLY A 70 6.71 -9.83 -5.00
C GLY A 70 6.40 -10.05 -3.52
N ILE A 71 7.43 -9.98 -2.68
CA ILE A 71 7.34 -10.14 -1.22
C ILE A 71 6.48 -9.07 -0.52
N PHE A 72 6.27 -7.90 -1.16
CA PHE A 72 5.46 -6.81 -0.61
C PHE A 72 3.98 -6.91 -0.95
N TYR A 73 3.53 -7.98 -1.63
CA TYR A 73 2.15 -8.12 -2.08
C TYR A 73 1.12 -7.99 -0.95
N LYS A 74 1.43 -8.47 0.26
CA LYS A 74 0.52 -8.35 1.41
C LYS A 74 0.32 -6.89 1.81
N SER A 75 1.41 -6.12 1.84
CA SER A 75 1.36 -4.69 2.15
C SER A 75 0.55 -3.94 1.09
N TYR A 76 0.78 -4.25 -0.19
CA TYR A 76 -0.01 -3.70 -1.29
C TYR A 76 -1.50 -4.02 -1.16
N LEU A 77 -1.88 -5.29 -0.94
CA LEU A 77 -3.29 -5.68 -0.79
C LEU A 77 -3.95 -5.00 0.41
N LYS A 78 -3.24 -4.86 1.53
CA LYS A 78 -3.71 -4.12 2.70
C LYS A 78 -3.99 -2.66 2.35
N GLN A 79 -3.11 -2.01 1.59
CA GLN A 79 -3.34 -0.65 1.13
C GLN A 79 -4.57 -0.53 0.22
N GLN A 80 -4.75 -1.47 -0.72
CA GLN A 80 -5.94 -1.48 -1.59
C GLN A 80 -7.24 -1.66 -0.78
N GLU A 81 -7.20 -2.51 0.26
CA GLU A 81 -8.32 -2.71 1.19
C GLU A 81 -8.64 -1.43 1.97
N GLU A 82 -7.64 -0.77 2.56
CA GLU A 82 -7.85 0.48 3.32
C GLU A 82 -8.43 1.60 2.44
N LEU A 83 -7.94 1.74 1.21
CA LEU A 83 -8.50 2.69 0.25
C LEU A 83 -9.94 2.34 -0.13
N TYR A 84 -10.23 1.06 -0.35
CA TYR A 84 -11.60 0.60 -0.60
C TYR A 84 -12.54 0.96 0.55
N GLN A 85 -12.14 0.74 1.80
CA GLN A 85 -12.96 1.08 2.97
C GLN A 85 -13.20 2.59 3.07
N ILE A 86 -12.19 3.43 2.81
CA ILE A 86 -12.36 4.90 2.78
C ILE A 86 -13.47 5.30 1.80
N PHE A 87 -13.42 4.82 0.56
CA PHE A 87 -14.41 5.18 -0.45
C PHE A 87 -15.78 4.55 -0.16
N ARG A 88 -15.82 3.35 0.41
CA ARG A 88 -17.06 2.68 0.81
C ARG A 88 -17.75 3.41 1.96
N GLU A 89 -17.01 3.81 2.99
CA GLU A 89 -17.53 4.59 4.11
C GLU A 89 -18.08 5.94 3.64
N GLU A 90 -17.33 6.63 2.78
CA GLU A 90 -17.75 7.93 2.25
C GLU A 90 -18.98 7.81 1.33
N ALA A 91 -19.06 6.76 0.49
CA ALA A 91 -20.25 6.49 -0.32
C ALA A 91 -21.47 6.21 0.57
N LYS A 92 -21.28 5.37 1.60
CA LYS A 92 -22.34 5.05 2.57
C LYS A 92 -22.86 6.29 3.30
N LYS A 93 -21.98 7.23 3.68
CA LYS A 93 -22.36 8.51 4.31
C LYS A 93 -23.26 9.37 3.43
N ARG A 94 -23.14 9.24 2.10
CA ARG A 94 -23.92 9.98 1.10
C ARG A 94 -25.17 9.24 0.62
N GLY A 95 -25.40 8.02 1.12
CA GLY A 95 -26.49 7.16 0.66
C GLY A 95 -26.27 6.54 -0.72
N LEU A 96 -25.01 6.33 -1.13
CA LEU A 96 -24.59 5.78 -2.43
C LEU A 96 -24.02 4.35 -2.35
#